data_AF-A0A1P8YF43-F1
#
_entry.id   AF-A0A1P8YF43-F1
#
_cell.length_a   1.000
_cell.length_b   1.000
_cell.length_c   1.000
_cell.angle_alpha   90.00
_cell.angle_beta   90.00
_cell.angle_gamma   90.00
#
_symmetry.space_group_name_H-M   'P 1'
#
loop_
_entity.id
_entity.type
_entity.pdbx_description
1 polymer ?
#
loop_
_entity_poly.entity_id
_entity_poly.type
_entity_poly.pdbx_seq_one_letter_code
_entity_poly.pdbx_strand_id
1 'polypeptide(L)'
;MMSPRWFDGTDHLALDTGGGPLARLWSTALAGLVDIGYVKSTGRSVQINLPKTALKGPVSLEWKIPEHGSNTIERNRARTYFQAYAAACALHFAEKALVEIRAGRTKTWEKFDVPDEGIGCGFTEAVRGVLSHHMVIRDGKIANYHPYPPTPWNASPRDSLGTPGPYEDAVQGQPIFEENDRDHFKGIDIMRTVRSFDPCLPCGVHMYLGAGKTLEKLHSPTQYSTGE
;
A
#
# COMPACT_ATOMS: atom_id res chain seq x y z
N MET A 1 -20.94 -2.17 0.27
CA MET A 1 -19.52 -1.98 -0.07
C MET A 1 -19.16 -0.58 0.39
N MET A 2 -18.03 -0.37 1.07
CA MET A 2 -17.65 0.93 1.63
C MET A 2 -16.96 1.79 0.56
N SER A 3 -17.03 3.13 0.71
CA SER A 3 -16.34 4.09 -0.14
C SER A 3 -15.50 5.04 0.70
N PRO A 4 -14.26 4.66 1.09
CA PRO A 4 -13.35 5.54 1.80
C PRO A 4 -13.08 6.82 0.98
N ARG A 5 -13.15 7.96 1.64
CA ARG A 5 -12.88 9.29 1.08
C ARG A 5 -12.04 10.09 2.06
N TRP A 6 -11.23 11.00 1.54
CA TRP A 6 -10.46 11.93 2.36
C TRP A 6 -11.08 13.31 2.28
N PHE A 7 -11.47 13.85 3.44
CA PHE A 7 -12.06 15.17 3.52
C PHE A 7 -10.96 16.23 3.50
N ASP A 8 -10.97 17.11 2.50
CA ASP A 8 -9.95 18.15 2.33
C ASP A 8 -10.30 19.49 3.01
N GLY A 9 -11.42 19.53 3.73
CA GLY A 9 -12.00 20.74 4.30
C GLY A 9 -13.24 21.24 3.55
N THR A 10 -13.42 20.82 2.30
CA THR A 10 -14.57 21.17 1.45
C THR A 10 -15.23 19.93 0.87
N ASP A 11 -14.45 19.07 0.23
CA ASP A 11 -14.92 17.92 -0.55
C ASP A 11 -14.42 16.59 0.01
N HIS A 12 -15.12 15.51 -0.35
CA HIS A 12 -14.75 14.14 -0.03
C HIS A 12 -14.00 13.53 -1.21
N LEU A 13 -12.67 13.62 -1.19
CA LEU A 13 -11.82 13.20 -2.30
C LEU A 13 -11.68 11.69 -2.38
N ALA A 14 -11.85 11.14 -3.59
CA ALA A 14 -11.60 9.74 -3.90
C ALA A 14 -10.09 9.50 -4.17
N LEU A 15 -9.28 9.54 -3.11
CA LEU A 15 -7.83 9.33 -3.22
C LEU A 15 -7.50 7.90 -3.67
N ASP A 16 -6.51 7.78 -4.57
CA ASP A 16 -5.90 6.52 -4.96
C ASP A 16 -4.49 6.40 -4.38
N THR A 17 -4.03 5.16 -4.17
CA THR A 17 -2.73 4.91 -3.58
C THR A 17 -1.59 4.83 -4.59
N GLY A 18 -1.85 5.04 -5.88
CA GLY A 18 -0.90 4.81 -6.95
C GLY A 18 -0.46 3.34 -7.07
N GLY A 19 -1.27 2.41 -6.53
CA GLY A 19 -0.89 1.01 -6.35
C GLY A 19 0.21 0.80 -5.30
N GLY A 20 0.46 1.81 -4.46
CA GLY A 20 1.43 1.88 -3.36
C GLY A 20 2.70 2.67 -3.71
N PRO A 21 3.56 2.14 -4.60
CA PRO A 21 4.83 2.77 -4.95
C PRO A 21 4.73 4.20 -5.48
N LEU A 22 3.77 4.48 -6.36
CA LEU A 22 3.68 5.79 -7.00
C LEU A 22 3.37 6.89 -5.98
N ALA A 23 2.36 6.72 -5.13
CA ALA A 23 2.02 7.71 -4.11
C ALA A 23 3.19 7.93 -3.12
N ARG A 24 3.84 6.85 -2.65
CA ARG A 24 4.98 6.93 -1.73
C ARG A 24 6.15 7.72 -2.32
N LEU A 25 6.54 7.41 -3.55
CA LEU A 25 7.64 8.10 -4.21
C LEU A 25 7.30 9.57 -4.47
N TRP A 26 6.05 9.86 -4.86
CA TRP A 26 5.58 11.22 -5.09
C TRP A 26 5.62 12.07 -3.82
N SER A 27 5.03 11.59 -2.73
CA SER A 27 5.01 12.29 -1.44
C SER A 27 6.44 12.44 -0.89
N THR A 28 7.26 11.39 -0.98
CA THR A 28 8.66 11.45 -0.52
C THR A 28 9.48 12.47 -1.32
N ALA A 29 9.32 12.49 -2.65
CA ALA A 29 10.02 13.41 -3.54
C ALA A 29 9.70 14.87 -3.20
N LEU A 30 8.43 15.21 -3.02
CA LEU A 30 8.00 16.59 -2.79
C LEU A 30 8.23 17.05 -1.35
N ALA A 31 8.10 16.17 -0.35
CA ALA A 31 8.22 16.56 1.04
C ALA A 31 9.64 17.03 1.41
N GLY A 32 10.68 16.52 0.73
CA GLY A 32 12.07 16.93 1.02
C GLY A 32 12.61 16.43 2.37
N LEU A 33 11.89 15.55 3.07
CA LEU A 33 12.19 15.17 4.46
C LEU A 33 13.12 13.95 4.63
N VAL A 34 13.40 13.21 3.55
CA VAL A 34 14.14 11.95 3.63
C VAL A 34 15.53 12.12 3.05
N ASP A 35 16.55 11.93 3.88
CA ASP A 35 17.93 11.71 3.45
C ASP A 35 18.60 10.69 4.39
N ILE A 36 18.82 9.49 3.89
CA ILE A 36 19.53 8.40 4.60
C ILE A 36 20.80 7.97 3.84
N GLY A 37 21.28 8.79 2.91
CA GLY A 37 22.41 8.49 2.02
C GLY A 37 22.06 7.51 0.89
N TYR A 38 21.48 6.36 1.23
CA TYR A 38 20.99 5.35 0.28
C TYR A 38 19.75 5.80 -0.48
N VAL A 39 18.90 6.60 0.16
CA VAL A 39 17.71 7.21 -0.41
C VAL A 39 17.71 8.67 -0.03
N LYS A 40 17.45 9.53 -1.01
CA LYS A 40 17.41 10.98 -0.82
C LYS A 40 16.28 11.60 -1.62
N SER A 41 15.45 12.38 -0.94
CA SER A 41 14.50 13.29 -1.55
C SER A 41 15.23 14.54 -2.08
N THR A 42 14.87 14.98 -3.28
CA THR A 42 15.48 16.17 -3.92
C THR A 42 14.53 17.37 -4.00
N GLY A 43 13.30 17.23 -3.47
CA GLY A 43 12.21 18.19 -3.67
C GLY A 43 11.44 18.01 -4.99
N ARG A 44 11.97 17.21 -5.93
CA ARG A 44 11.35 16.95 -7.25
C ARG A 44 11.54 15.53 -7.79
N SER A 45 12.32 14.72 -7.09
CA SER A 45 12.67 13.34 -7.43
C SER A 45 13.09 12.59 -6.17
N VAL A 46 13.26 11.27 -6.30
CA VAL A 46 13.91 10.43 -5.29
C VAL A 46 15.15 9.80 -5.90
N GLN A 47 16.31 10.12 -5.33
CA GLN A 47 17.57 9.46 -5.64
C GLN A 47 17.73 8.20 -4.78
N ILE A 48 18.12 7.10 -5.43
CA ILE A 48 18.29 5.77 -4.84
C ILE A 48 19.69 5.29 -5.20
N ASN A 49 20.56 5.18 -4.20
CA ASN A 49 21.95 4.82 -4.36
C ASN A 49 22.15 3.36 -3.92
N LEU A 50 22.52 2.49 -4.85
CA LEU A 50 22.87 1.10 -4.61
C LEU A 50 24.40 0.94 -4.66
N PRO A 51 25.02 0.31 -3.64
CA PRO A 51 26.45 0.12 -3.62
C PRO A 51 26.89 -0.88 -4.69
N LYS A 52 28.22 -0.96 -4.93
CA LYS A 52 28.78 -2.00 -5.80
C LYS A 52 28.40 -3.39 -5.28
N THR A 53 28.21 -4.32 -6.21
CA THR A 53 28.03 -5.75 -5.91
C THR A 53 29.24 -6.53 -6.43
N ALA A 54 29.23 -7.86 -6.29
CA ALA A 54 30.34 -8.70 -6.76
C ALA A 54 30.65 -8.53 -8.26
N LEU A 55 29.63 -8.24 -9.08
CA LEU A 55 29.75 -8.22 -10.55
C LEU A 55 29.39 -6.87 -11.19
N LYS A 56 28.95 -5.87 -10.41
CA LYS A 56 28.52 -4.57 -10.93
C LYS A 56 29.07 -3.45 -10.05
N GLY A 57 29.46 -2.35 -10.68
CA GLY A 57 29.79 -1.09 -9.98
C GLY A 57 28.58 -0.51 -9.23
N PRO A 58 28.78 0.57 -8.45
CA PRO A 58 27.66 1.24 -7.79
C PRO A 58 26.71 1.84 -8.83
N VAL A 59 25.42 1.89 -8.50
CA VAL A 59 24.37 2.41 -9.38
C VAL A 59 23.55 3.45 -8.62
N SER A 60 23.32 4.61 -9.26
CA SER A 60 22.37 5.61 -8.77
C SER A 60 21.18 5.62 -9.71
N LEU A 61 19.98 5.40 -9.17
CA LEU A 61 18.71 5.50 -9.87
C LEU A 61 18.00 6.75 -9.37
N GLU A 62 17.42 7.52 -10.29
CA GLU A 62 16.60 8.68 -9.94
C GLU A 62 15.18 8.44 -10.44
N TRP A 63 14.23 8.30 -9.51
CA TRP A 63 12.81 8.34 -9.85
C TRP A 63 12.38 9.80 -9.94
N LYS A 64 12.02 10.25 -11.14
CA LYS A 64 11.51 11.60 -11.39
C LYS A 64 10.00 11.59 -11.35
N ILE A 65 9.41 12.66 -10.82
CA ILE A 65 7.96 12.84 -10.84
C ILE A 65 7.47 12.78 -12.31
N PRO A 66 6.51 11.91 -12.64
CA PRO A 66 6.00 11.77 -14.00
C PRO A 66 5.38 13.05 -14.55
N GLU A 67 5.76 13.43 -15.78
CA GLU A 67 5.26 14.62 -16.46
C GLU A 67 3.77 14.52 -16.80
N HIS A 68 3.30 13.33 -17.17
CA HIS A 68 1.92 13.07 -17.55
C HIS A 68 1.03 12.61 -16.39
N GLY A 69 1.45 12.87 -15.14
CA GLY A 69 0.66 12.55 -13.96
C GLY A 69 0.57 11.05 -13.64
N SER A 70 -0.49 10.67 -12.94
CA SER A 70 -0.75 9.29 -12.53
C SER A 70 -1.43 8.51 -13.66
N ASN A 71 -0.69 7.58 -14.29
CA ASN A 71 -1.26 6.67 -15.30
C ASN A 71 -0.81 5.21 -15.06
N THR A 72 -1.33 4.29 -15.88
CA THR A 72 -1.08 2.85 -15.81
C THR A 72 0.40 2.48 -15.86
N ILE A 73 1.15 3.10 -16.78
CA ILE A 73 2.58 2.82 -16.97
C ILE A 73 3.39 3.40 -15.81
N GLU A 74 3.09 4.61 -15.36
CA GLU A 74 3.81 5.27 -14.27
C GLU A 74 3.60 4.55 -12.93
N ARG A 75 2.42 4.00 -12.68
CA ARG A 75 2.16 3.12 -11.52
C ARG A 75 3.06 1.87 -11.55
N ASN A 76 3.22 1.25 -12.72
CA ASN A 76 4.11 0.09 -12.89
C ASN A 76 5.60 0.46 -12.81
N ARG A 77 6.01 1.57 -13.43
CA ARG A 77 7.38 2.08 -13.36
C ARG A 77 7.76 2.37 -11.90
N ALA A 78 6.93 3.10 -11.17
CA ALA A 78 7.13 3.40 -9.76
C ALA A 78 7.33 2.13 -8.93
N ARG A 79 6.60 1.06 -9.23
CA ARG A 79 6.75 -0.24 -8.54
C ARG A 79 8.14 -0.85 -8.70
N THR A 80 8.72 -0.81 -9.90
CA THR A 80 10.09 -1.29 -10.12
C THR A 80 11.12 -0.41 -9.41
N TYR A 81 10.96 0.91 -9.43
CA TYR A 81 11.85 1.80 -8.66
C TYR A 81 11.75 1.55 -7.16
N PHE A 82 10.56 1.26 -6.65
CA PHE A 82 10.37 0.99 -5.23
C PHE A 82 11.01 -0.33 -4.77
N GLN A 83 11.22 -1.30 -5.67
CA GLN A 83 12.04 -2.48 -5.36
C GLN A 83 13.48 -2.08 -5.02
N ALA A 84 14.08 -1.19 -5.82
CA ALA A 84 15.41 -0.65 -5.54
C ALA A 84 15.41 0.24 -4.29
N TYR A 85 14.37 1.07 -4.10
CA TYR A 85 14.18 1.88 -2.90
C TYR A 85 14.20 1.00 -1.65
N ALA A 86 13.40 -0.08 -1.63
CA ALA A 86 13.30 -0.98 -0.50
C ALA A 86 14.63 -1.68 -0.20
N ALA A 87 15.37 -2.10 -1.24
CA ALA A 87 16.72 -2.66 -1.07
C ALA A 87 17.69 -1.64 -0.46
N ALA A 88 17.64 -0.39 -0.93
CA ALA A 88 18.47 0.71 -0.42
C ALA A 88 18.16 1.04 1.06
N CYS A 89 16.87 1.11 1.43
CA CYS A 89 16.46 1.27 2.82
C CYS A 89 16.85 0.07 3.70
N ALA A 90 16.75 -1.15 3.18
CA ALA A 90 17.12 -2.35 3.92
C ALA A 90 18.61 -2.36 4.30
N LEU A 91 19.49 -1.85 3.43
CA LEU A 91 20.92 -1.67 3.76
C LEU A 91 21.09 -0.71 4.93
N HIS A 92 20.44 0.46 4.88
CA HIS A 92 20.47 1.42 5.98
C HIS A 92 19.99 0.80 7.30
N PHE A 93 18.85 0.09 7.28
CA PHE A 93 18.30 -0.53 8.49
C PHE A 93 19.18 -1.67 9.02
N ALA A 94 19.79 -2.46 8.14
CA ALA A 94 20.74 -3.50 8.53
C ALA A 94 21.96 -2.89 9.24
N GLU A 95 22.50 -1.78 8.73
CA GLU A 95 23.61 -1.07 9.39
C GLU A 95 23.21 -0.54 10.77
N LYS A 96 22.02 0.08 10.88
CA LYS A 96 21.50 0.55 12.17
C LYS A 96 21.31 -0.60 13.16
N ALA A 97 20.73 -1.71 12.72
CA ALA A 97 20.57 -2.90 13.56
C ALA A 97 21.92 -3.46 14.03
N LEU A 98 22.94 -3.51 13.15
CA LEU A 98 24.29 -3.94 13.52
C LEU A 98 24.94 -3.01 14.55
N VAL A 99 24.70 -1.70 14.48
CA VAL A 99 25.19 -0.74 15.49
C VAL A 99 24.57 -1.04 16.86
N GLU A 100 23.26 -1.26 16.93
CA GLU A 100 22.57 -1.61 18.18
C GLU A 100 23.10 -2.92 18.78
N ILE A 101 23.22 -3.97 17.95
CA ILE A 101 23.73 -5.28 18.37
C ILE A 101 25.17 -5.18 18.87
N ARG A 102 26.06 -4.48 18.14
CA ARG A 102 27.47 -4.31 18.54
C ARG A 102 27.63 -3.51 19.83
N ALA A 103 26.69 -2.63 20.13
CA ALA A 103 26.66 -1.90 21.39
C ALA A 103 26.00 -2.69 22.54
N GLY A 104 25.62 -3.96 22.31
CA GLY A 104 24.99 -4.82 23.30
C GLY A 104 23.51 -4.52 23.56
N ARG A 105 22.88 -3.63 22.79
CA ARG A 105 21.45 -3.26 22.94
C ARG A 105 20.59 -4.24 22.16
N THR A 106 20.32 -5.40 22.77
CA THR A 106 19.60 -6.52 22.14
C THR A 106 18.23 -6.80 22.75
N LYS A 107 17.72 -5.93 23.63
CA LYS A 107 16.37 -6.02 24.17
C LYS A 107 15.36 -5.74 23.03
N THR A 108 14.43 -6.67 22.81
CA THR A 108 13.47 -6.62 21.69
C THR A 108 12.00 -6.53 22.14
N TRP A 109 11.74 -6.46 23.45
CA TRP A 109 10.40 -6.46 24.02
C TRP A 109 10.30 -5.48 25.18
N GLU A 110 9.18 -4.76 25.24
CA GLU A 110 8.77 -4.01 26.43
C GLU A 110 7.43 -4.48 26.95
N LYS A 111 7.34 -4.63 28.27
CA LYS A 111 6.07 -4.97 28.93
C LYS A 111 5.14 -3.75 28.84
N PHE A 112 3.88 -4.03 28.53
CA PHE A 112 2.79 -3.07 28.63
C PHE A 112 1.60 -3.71 29.33
N ASP A 113 0.75 -2.89 29.91
CA ASP A 113 -0.51 -3.31 30.49
C ASP A 113 -1.65 -2.91 29.55
N VAL A 114 -2.65 -3.78 29.38
CA VAL A 114 -3.82 -3.48 28.56
C VAL A 114 -4.74 -2.56 29.37
N PRO A 115 -5.07 -1.35 28.87
CA PRO A 115 -5.96 -0.45 29.59
C PRO A 115 -7.40 -0.96 29.56
N ASP A 116 -8.19 -0.67 30.60
CA ASP A 116 -9.62 -0.99 30.60
C ASP A 116 -10.37 -0.23 29.49
N GLU A 117 -10.02 1.03 29.27
CA GLU A 117 -10.58 1.91 28.23
C GLU A 117 -9.45 2.54 27.42
N GLY A 118 -9.60 2.61 26.09
CA GLY A 118 -8.58 3.24 25.25
C GLY A 118 -8.94 3.31 23.77
N ILE A 119 -8.29 4.23 23.05
CA ILE A 119 -8.34 4.29 21.59
C ILE A 119 -6.93 4.18 21.02
N GLY A 120 -6.79 3.55 19.88
CA GLY A 120 -5.52 3.39 19.18
C GLY A 120 -5.70 3.46 17.67
N CYS A 121 -4.77 4.12 17.00
CA CYS A 121 -4.67 4.08 15.55
C CYS A 121 -3.24 3.74 15.11
N GLY A 122 -3.11 2.71 14.27
CA GLY A 122 -1.84 2.30 13.68
C GLY A 122 -1.81 2.67 12.21
N PHE A 123 -0.82 3.44 11.79
CA PHE A 123 -0.61 3.79 10.38
C PHE A 123 0.61 3.04 9.85
N THR A 124 0.47 2.48 8.66
CA THR A 124 1.60 1.90 7.92
C THR A 124 1.38 2.08 6.43
N GLU A 125 2.49 2.14 5.70
CA GLU A 125 2.47 1.99 4.25
C GLU A 125 2.56 0.50 3.91
N ALA A 126 1.43 -0.09 3.51
CA ALA A 126 1.40 -1.45 2.99
C ALA A 126 2.03 -1.49 1.59
N VAL A 127 2.25 -2.69 1.05
CA VAL A 127 2.81 -2.87 -0.31
C VAL A 127 2.05 -2.08 -1.36
N ARG A 128 0.72 -1.99 -1.19
CA ARG A 128 -0.22 -1.35 -2.11
C ARG A 128 -0.64 0.07 -1.68
N GLY A 129 -0.04 0.65 -0.63
CA GLY A 129 -0.33 2.01 -0.17
C GLY A 129 -0.85 2.09 1.26
N VAL A 130 -1.56 3.18 1.56
CA VAL A 130 -2.10 3.50 2.88
C VAL A 130 -2.82 2.31 3.55
N LEU A 131 -2.47 2.06 4.80
CA LEU A 131 -3.16 1.14 5.69
C LEU A 131 -3.28 1.78 7.07
N SER A 132 -4.50 1.94 7.55
CA SER A 132 -4.76 2.35 8.94
C SER A 132 -5.56 1.30 9.68
N HIS A 133 -5.20 1.02 10.93
CA HIS A 133 -5.98 0.17 11.84
C HIS A 133 -6.51 1.05 12.95
N HIS A 134 -7.83 1.08 13.15
CA HIS A 134 -8.48 1.85 14.21
C HIS A 134 -9.09 0.91 15.24
N MET A 135 -8.67 1.02 16.49
CA MET A 135 -9.07 0.16 17.60
C MET A 135 -9.65 0.98 18.75
N VAL A 136 -10.71 0.46 19.35
CA VAL A 136 -11.31 0.95 20.60
C VAL A 136 -11.33 -0.21 21.60
N ILE A 137 -10.84 0.03 22.80
CA ILE A 137 -10.83 -0.89 23.93
C ILE A 137 -11.88 -0.42 24.94
N ARG A 138 -12.72 -1.34 25.42
CA ARG A 138 -13.65 -1.15 26.55
C ARG A 138 -13.65 -2.39 27.43
N ASP A 139 -13.71 -2.23 28.74
CA ASP A 139 -13.60 -3.31 29.73
C ASP A 139 -12.43 -4.29 29.45
N GLY A 140 -11.28 -3.74 29.00
CA GLY A 140 -10.09 -4.52 28.65
C GLY A 140 -10.24 -5.39 27.40
N LYS A 141 -11.29 -5.18 26.59
CA LYS A 141 -11.62 -5.94 25.37
C LYS A 141 -11.72 -5.04 24.15
N ILE A 142 -11.52 -5.61 22.97
CA ILE A 142 -11.74 -4.91 21.71
C ILE A 142 -13.24 -4.64 21.54
N ALA A 143 -13.63 -3.37 21.68
CA ALA A 143 -15.00 -2.91 21.45
C ALA A 143 -15.25 -2.52 19.99
N ASN A 144 -14.21 -2.07 19.28
CA ASN A 144 -14.27 -1.78 17.86
C ASN A 144 -12.91 -1.98 17.19
N TYR A 145 -12.87 -2.57 16.00
CA TYR A 145 -11.63 -2.74 15.23
C TYR A 145 -11.91 -2.63 13.74
N HIS A 146 -11.40 -1.59 13.10
CA HIS A 146 -11.61 -1.32 11.67
C HIS A 146 -10.28 -1.06 10.97
N PRO A 147 -9.77 -2.02 10.19
CA PRO A 147 -8.66 -1.76 9.28
C PRO A 147 -9.18 -1.13 7.98
N TYR A 148 -8.48 -0.13 7.47
CA TYR A 148 -8.70 0.43 6.13
C TYR A 148 -7.43 0.21 5.27
N PRO A 149 -7.28 -0.98 4.66
CA PRO A 149 -6.23 -1.25 3.68
C PRO A 149 -6.34 -0.36 2.44
N PRO A 150 -5.37 -0.43 1.51
CA PRO A 150 -5.36 0.42 0.32
C PRO A 150 -6.39 0.01 -0.74
N THR A 151 -6.67 -1.29 -0.90
CA THR A 151 -7.63 -1.75 -1.92
C THR A 151 -9.06 -1.23 -1.68
N PRO A 152 -9.59 -1.14 -0.44
CA PRO A 152 -10.85 -0.44 -0.19
C PRO A 152 -10.93 1.00 -0.74
N TRP A 153 -9.82 1.75 -0.73
CA TRP A 153 -9.77 3.08 -1.36
C TRP A 153 -9.85 2.94 -2.87
N ASN A 154 -8.93 2.18 -3.47
CA ASN A 154 -8.79 2.08 -4.91
C ASN A 154 -10.00 1.42 -5.61
N ALA A 155 -10.56 0.39 -4.98
CA ALA A 155 -11.69 -0.39 -5.49
C ALA A 155 -13.04 0.08 -4.93
N SER A 156 -13.08 1.27 -4.33
CA SER A 156 -14.34 1.83 -3.83
C SER A 156 -15.33 2.02 -4.98
N PRO A 157 -16.63 1.75 -4.75
CA PRO A 157 -17.67 2.14 -5.70
C PRO A 157 -17.96 3.63 -5.58
N ARG A 158 -18.90 4.11 -6.40
CA ARG A 158 -19.52 5.43 -6.21
C ARG A 158 -19.98 5.63 -4.76
N ASP A 159 -19.64 6.79 -4.20
CA ASP A 159 -20.13 7.20 -2.88
C ASP A 159 -21.56 7.77 -2.95
N SER A 160 -22.06 8.25 -1.81
CA SER A 160 -23.40 8.86 -1.71
C SER A 160 -23.58 10.13 -2.54
N LEU A 161 -22.49 10.76 -3.00
CA LEU A 161 -22.51 11.93 -3.88
C LEU A 161 -22.38 11.54 -5.36
N GLY A 162 -22.23 10.23 -5.65
CA GLY A 162 -22.07 9.71 -7.00
C GLY A 162 -20.64 9.73 -7.52
N THR A 163 -19.65 10.15 -6.71
CA THR A 163 -18.25 10.24 -7.12
C THR A 163 -17.67 8.83 -7.27
N PRO A 164 -17.21 8.42 -8.48
CA PRO A 164 -16.64 7.10 -8.71
C PRO A 164 -15.35 6.90 -7.91
N GLY A 165 -15.05 5.64 -7.58
CA GLY A 165 -13.75 5.32 -6.99
C GLY A 165 -12.65 5.18 -8.06
N PRO A 166 -11.37 5.07 -7.63
CA PRO A 166 -10.22 5.10 -8.55
C PRO A 166 -10.23 4.04 -9.66
N TYR A 167 -10.75 2.84 -9.43
CA TYR A 167 -10.86 1.82 -10.48
C TYR A 167 -11.87 2.19 -11.55
N GLU A 168 -13.04 2.67 -11.13
CA GLU A 168 -14.09 3.09 -12.05
C GLU A 168 -13.62 4.31 -12.86
N ASP A 169 -13.07 5.31 -12.16
CA ASP A 169 -12.58 6.56 -12.76
C ASP A 169 -11.45 6.30 -13.77
N ALA A 170 -10.46 5.47 -13.41
CA ALA A 170 -9.32 5.20 -14.29
C ALA A 170 -9.67 4.42 -15.56
N VAL A 171 -10.77 3.64 -15.54
CA VAL A 171 -11.23 2.87 -16.70
C VAL A 171 -12.23 3.66 -17.54
N GLN A 172 -13.03 4.53 -16.91
CA GLN A 172 -14.07 5.29 -17.58
C GLN A 172 -13.46 6.25 -18.61
N GLY A 173 -13.87 6.10 -19.88
CA GLY A 173 -13.37 6.95 -20.97
C GLY A 173 -11.94 6.63 -21.43
N GLN A 174 -11.32 5.54 -20.92
CA GLN A 174 -10.00 5.11 -21.37
C GLN A 174 -10.05 4.73 -22.87
N PRO A 175 -9.15 5.26 -23.71
CA PRO A 175 -9.03 4.82 -25.09
C PRO A 175 -8.65 3.33 -25.16
N ILE A 176 -9.29 2.61 -26.08
CA ILE A 176 -8.99 1.20 -26.36
C ILE A 176 -7.98 1.16 -27.51
N PHE A 177 -6.80 0.60 -27.22
CA PHE A 177 -5.72 0.39 -28.18
C PHE A 177 -5.68 -1.04 -28.70
N GLU A 178 -6.45 -1.95 -28.08
CA GLU A 178 -6.64 -3.31 -28.56
C GLU A 178 -7.20 -3.33 -29.99
N GLU A 179 -6.49 -4.02 -30.88
CA GLU A 179 -6.85 -4.14 -32.31
C GLU A 179 -7.77 -5.35 -32.61
N ASN A 180 -8.16 -6.12 -31.58
CA ASN A 180 -9.09 -7.23 -31.76
C ASN A 180 -10.50 -6.70 -32.08
N ASP A 181 -11.25 -7.46 -32.89
CA ASP A 181 -12.65 -7.16 -33.15
C ASP A 181 -13.51 -7.35 -31.89
N ARG A 182 -14.80 -6.98 -31.99
CA ARG A 182 -15.74 -7.06 -30.87
C ARG A 182 -15.97 -8.49 -30.37
N ASP A 183 -15.90 -9.48 -31.26
CA ASP A 183 -16.18 -10.88 -30.93
C ASP A 183 -14.96 -11.55 -30.25
N HIS A 184 -13.76 -11.01 -30.48
CA HIS A 184 -12.49 -11.45 -29.90
C HIS A 184 -11.92 -10.47 -28.87
N PHE A 185 -12.73 -9.52 -28.40
CA PHE A 185 -12.31 -8.48 -27.47
C PHE A 185 -11.90 -9.05 -26.10
N LYS A 186 -10.67 -8.78 -25.68
CA LYS A 186 -10.08 -9.26 -24.42
C LYS A 186 -10.07 -8.19 -23.33
N GLY A 187 -10.25 -6.92 -23.69
CA GLY A 187 -10.20 -5.79 -22.77
C GLY A 187 -8.82 -5.57 -22.16
N ILE A 188 -7.74 -5.82 -22.91
CA ILE A 188 -6.38 -5.83 -22.38
C ILE A 188 -5.98 -4.48 -21.76
N ASP A 189 -6.43 -3.36 -22.34
CA ASP A 189 -6.11 -2.02 -21.85
C ASP A 189 -6.80 -1.71 -20.53
N ILE A 190 -8.05 -2.13 -20.38
CA ILE A 190 -8.80 -2.04 -19.12
C ILE A 190 -8.10 -2.88 -18.05
N MET A 191 -7.76 -4.12 -18.42
CA MET A 191 -7.10 -5.04 -17.51
C MET A 191 -5.71 -4.58 -17.08
N ARG A 192 -4.94 -3.94 -17.98
CA ARG A 192 -3.65 -3.31 -17.65
C ARG A 192 -3.83 -2.21 -16.60
N THR A 193 -4.82 -1.33 -16.80
CA THR A 193 -5.12 -0.21 -15.90
C THR A 193 -5.54 -0.65 -14.51
N VAL A 194 -6.41 -1.66 -14.41
CA VAL A 194 -6.83 -2.19 -13.10
C VAL A 194 -5.65 -2.91 -12.43
N ARG A 195 -4.89 -3.74 -13.17
CA ARG A 195 -3.75 -4.47 -12.60
C ARG A 195 -2.61 -3.57 -12.14
N SER A 196 -2.41 -2.40 -12.72
CA SER A 196 -1.36 -1.49 -12.25
C SER A 196 -1.64 -0.91 -10.85
N PHE A 197 -2.87 -0.99 -10.35
CA PHE A 197 -3.19 -0.73 -8.94
C PHE A 197 -2.90 -1.91 -8.00
N ASP A 198 -2.54 -3.08 -8.54
CA ASP A 198 -2.30 -4.32 -7.77
C ASP A 198 -3.49 -4.68 -6.86
N PRO A 199 -4.66 -5.08 -7.42
CA PRO A 199 -5.86 -5.36 -6.65
C PRO A 199 -5.69 -6.55 -5.69
N CYS A 200 -5.92 -6.33 -4.39
CA CYS A 200 -6.05 -7.37 -3.36
C CYS A 200 -7.49 -7.41 -2.84
N LEU A 201 -8.36 -8.19 -3.48
CA LEU A 201 -9.78 -8.26 -3.08
C LEU A 201 -10.02 -8.79 -1.65
N PRO A 202 -9.22 -9.74 -1.10
CA PRO A 202 -9.33 -10.09 0.32
C PRO A 202 -9.04 -8.89 1.25
N CYS A 203 -8.12 -8.00 0.86
CA CYS A 203 -7.89 -6.74 1.57
C CYS A 203 -9.08 -5.77 1.38
N GLY A 204 -9.67 -5.77 0.17
CA GLY A 204 -10.82 -4.97 -0.24
C GLY A 204 -12.09 -5.22 0.56
N VAL A 205 -12.32 -6.46 0.99
CA VAL A 205 -13.46 -6.86 1.83
C VAL A 205 -12.95 -7.77 2.93
N HIS A 206 -12.77 -7.21 4.13
CA HIS A 206 -12.29 -7.92 5.32
C HIS A 206 -13.36 -8.04 6.41
N MET A 207 -14.52 -7.38 6.25
CA MET A 207 -15.69 -7.54 7.10
C MET A 207 -16.95 -7.71 6.25
N TYR A 208 -17.68 -8.78 6.49
CA TYR A 208 -18.96 -9.08 5.88
C TYR A 208 -20.04 -9.04 6.96
N LEU A 209 -20.90 -8.02 6.90
CA LEU A 209 -22.07 -7.87 7.77
C LEU A 209 -23.30 -8.39 7.00
N GLY A 210 -23.50 -9.70 7.01
CA GLY A 210 -24.69 -10.34 6.45
C GLY A 210 -25.21 -11.43 7.38
N ALA A 211 -26.43 -11.92 7.15
CA ALA A 211 -27.00 -13.09 7.83
C ALA A 211 -26.36 -14.42 7.37
N GLY A 212 -25.05 -14.39 7.15
CA GLY A 212 -24.28 -15.52 6.65
C GLY A 212 -24.10 -16.58 7.74
N LYS A 213 -24.10 -17.84 7.32
CA LYS A 213 -23.75 -18.98 8.17
C LYS A 213 -22.30 -18.80 8.63
N THR A 214 -22.06 -18.77 9.94
CA THR A 214 -20.71 -18.79 10.51
C THR A 214 -19.96 -19.99 9.94
N LEU A 215 -18.89 -19.75 9.19
CA LEU A 215 -17.95 -20.77 8.77
C LEU A 215 -16.79 -20.76 9.77
N GLU A 216 -16.84 -21.65 10.75
CA GLU A 216 -15.67 -21.95 11.57
C GLU A 216 -14.68 -22.73 10.71
N LYS A 217 -13.73 -22.02 10.11
CA LYS A 217 -12.60 -22.65 9.43
C LYS A 217 -11.32 -22.29 10.18
N LEU A 218 -10.85 -23.22 11.00
CA LEU A 218 -9.54 -23.12 11.62
C LEU A 218 -8.48 -23.21 10.51
N HIS A 219 -7.62 -22.19 10.41
CA HIS A 219 -6.39 -22.27 9.62
C HIS A 219 -5.23 -22.34 10.59
N SER A 220 -4.83 -23.57 10.93
CA SER A 220 -3.60 -23.83 11.66
C SER A 220 -2.50 -24.17 10.65
N PRO A 221 -1.36 -23.44 10.64
CA PRO A 221 -0.24 -23.73 9.75
C PRO A 221 0.47 -25.07 10.07
N THR A 222 0.05 -25.79 11.13
CA THR A 222 0.74 -27.00 11.63
C THR A 222 -0.17 -28.22 11.85
N GLN A 223 -1.48 -28.16 11.57
CA GLN A 223 -2.36 -29.33 11.76
C GLN A 223 -2.54 -30.10 10.45
N TYR A 224 -1.84 -31.24 10.34
CA TYR A 224 -2.28 -32.30 9.44
C TYR A 224 -3.62 -32.83 9.96
N SER A 225 -4.62 -32.87 9.08
CA SER A 225 -5.91 -33.50 9.35
C SER A 225 -5.70 -34.98 9.64
N THR A 226 -5.74 -35.38 10.91
CA THR A 226 -6.04 -36.77 11.28
C THR A 226 -7.54 -36.93 11.11
N GLY A 227 -7.93 -37.71 10.10
CA GLY A 227 -9.33 -38.01 9.84
C GLY A 227 -9.89 -38.95 10.90
N GLU A 228 -10.93 -38.48 11.58
CA GLU A 228 -12.10 -39.24 12.02
C GLU A 228 -13.34 -38.41 11.69
#